data_AF-A0A9W9ZW32-F1
#
_entry.id   AF-A0A9W9ZW32-F1
#
_cell.length_a   1.000
_cell.length_b   1.000
_cell.length_c   1.000
_cell.angle_alpha   90.00
_cell.angle_beta   90.00
_cell.angle_gamma   90.00
#
_symmetry.space_group_name_H-M   'P 1'
#
loop_
_entity.id
_entity.type
_entity.pdbx_description
1 polymer ?
#
loop_
_entity_poly.entity_id
_entity_poly.type
_entity_poly.pdbx_seq_one_letter_code
_entity_poly.pdbx_strand_id
1 'polypeptide(L)'
;AVNPTVLYVSGGNTQVIAYLQRRYRIFGETIDIAVGNCLDRFARVLKLSNDPSPGYNIEQMAKRGKKLIDLPYTVKGMDVSFSGILSYIESMAAKLLTSGECTPEDLCFSLQETVFAMLIETTERAMAHCGSSEVLIVGGVG
;
A
#
# COMPACT_ATOMS: atom_id res chain seq x y z
N ALA A 1 -23.65 -1.50 5.25
CA ALA A 1 -23.08 -0.22 5.66
C ALA A 1 -24.03 0.91 5.29
N VAL A 2 -24.35 1.79 6.24
CA VAL A 2 -25.30 2.91 6.07
C VAL A 2 -24.58 4.19 5.64
N ASN A 3 -23.35 4.41 6.13
CA ASN A 3 -22.50 5.54 5.72
C ASN A 3 -20.99 5.21 5.88
N PRO A 4 -20.44 4.32 5.04
CA PRO A 4 -19.06 3.89 5.18
C PRO A 4 -18.06 4.94 4.69
N THR A 5 -16.91 4.99 5.35
CA THR A 5 -15.68 5.51 4.71
C THR A 5 -15.17 4.45 3.75
N VAL A 6 -14.99 4.82 2.49
CA VAL A 6 -14.59 3.92 1.41
C VAL A 6 -13.09 4.07 1.16
N LEU A 7 -12.33 3.00 1.39
CA LEU A 7 -10.95 2.89 0.93
C LEU A 7 -10.95 2.28 -0.47
N TYR A 8 -10.68 3.10 -1.48
CA TYR A 8 -10.60 2.67 -2.87
C TYR A 8 -9.15 2.45 -3.30
N VAL A 9 -8.78 1.18 -3.49
CA VAL A 9 -7.42 0.76 -3.85
C VAL A 9 -7.43 -0.10 -5.12
N SER A 10 -6.88 0.43 -6.20
CA SER A 10 -6.75 -0.25 -7.49
C SER A 10 -5.34 -0.08 -8.08
N GLY A 11 -5.09 -0.67 -9.25
CA GLY A 11 -3.85 -0.45 -10.00
C GLY A 11 -3.59 1.01 -10.35
N GLY A 12 -4.64 1.83 -10.49
CA GLY A 12 -4.54 3.23 -10.90
C GLY A 12 -5.00 4.25 -9.88
N ASN A 13 -5.74 3.84 -8.84
CA ASN A 13 -6.34 4.75 -7.87
C ASN A 13 -6.02 4.32 -6.43
N THR A 14 -5.80 5.30 -5.56
CA THR A 14 -5.67 5.09 -4.11
C THR A 14 -6.28 6.30 -3.42
N GLN A 15 -7.48 6.14 -2.89
CA GLN A 15 -8.29 7.23 -2.35
C GLN A 15 -9.12 6.78 -1.15
N VAL A 16 -9.29 7.68 -0.19
CA VAL A 16 -10.20 7.54 0.95
C VAL A 16 -11.37 8.48 0.72
N ILE A 17 -12.55 7.91 0.49
CA ILE A 17 -13.75 8.63 0.05
C ILE A 17 -14.81 8.48 1.13
N ALA A 18 -15.50 9.56 1.51
CA ALA A 18 -16.68 9.45 2.37
C ALA A 18 -17.80 10.39 1.90
N TYR A 19 -19.03 10.05 2.26
CA TYR A 19 -20.19 10.86 1.93
C TYR A 19 -20.44 11.90 3.04
N LEU A 20 -20.27 13.17 2.69
CA LEU A 20 -20.43 14.29 3.63
C LEU A 20 -21.14 15.47 2.95
N GLN A 21 -22.11 16.07 3.65
CA GLN A 21 -22.88 17.23 3.15
C GLN A 21 -23.49 16.98 1.76
N ARG A 22 -24.15 15.83 1.59
CA ARG A 22 -24.84 15.41 0.35
C ARG A 22 -23.95 15.18 -0.87
N ARG A 23 -22.63 15.03 -0.71
CA ARG A 23 -21.68 14.74 -1.80
C ARG A 23 -20.61 13.75 -1.35
N TYR A 24 -20.11 12.95 -2.29
CA TYR A 24 -18.89 12.19 -2.07
C TYR A 24 -17.69 13.13 -2.12
N ARG A 25 -16.79 12.98 -1.16
CA ARG A 25 -15.56 13.77 -1.05
C ARG A 25 -14.38 12.85 -0.84
N ILE A 26 -13.25 13.21 -1.43
CA ILE A 26 -11.95 12.59 -1.19
C ILE A 26 -11.37 13.28 0.05
N PHE A 27 -11.09 12.50 1.09
CA PHE A 27 -10.47 12.96 2.33
C PHE A 27 -8.96 12.73 2.34
N GLY A 28 -8.51 11.70 1.63
CA GLY A 28 -7.10 11.40 1.43
C GLY A 28 -6.89 10.72 0.09
N GLU A 29 -5.76 10.98 -0.55
CA GLU A 29 -5.36 10.30 -1.78
C GLU A 29 -3.87 10.04 -1.85
N THR A 30 -3.46 9.26 -2.84
CA THR A 30 -2.03 9.18 -3.18
C THR A 30 -1.58 10.47 -3.86
N ILE A 31 -0.44 11.00 -3.41
CA ILE A 31 0.18 12.20 -3.99
C ILE A 31 0.93 11.84 -5.30
N ASP A 32 1.32 10.58 -5.46
CA ASP A 32 2.18 10.14 -6.55
C ASP A 32 1.57 9.01 -7.41
N ILE A 33 1.80 7.76 -7.03
CA ILE A 33 1.40 6.55 -7.73
C ILE A 33 0.37 5.80 -6.89
N ALA A 34 -0.51 5.05 -7.53
CA ALA A 34 -1.41 4.17 -6.78
C ALA A 34 -0.67 2.99 -6.16
N VAL A 35 -1.22 2.46 -5.07
CA VAL A 35 -0.66 1.30 -4.37
C VAL A 35 -0.51 0.08 -5.28
N GLY A 36 -1.49 -0.18 -6.16
CA GLY A 36 -1.38 -1.30 -7.10
C GLY A 36 -0.23 -1.12 -8.09
N ASN A 37 0.02 0.10 -8.57
CA ASN A 37 1.19 0.39 -9.41
C ASN A 37 2.51 0.21 -8.65
N CYS A 38 2.55 0.61 -7.38
CA CYS A 38 3.70 0.39 -6.51
C CYS A 38 4.03 -1.11 -6.39
N LEU A 39 3.02 -1.95 -6.11
CA LEU A 39 3.14 -3.40 -6.04
C LEU A 39 3.59 -4.00 -7.38
N ASP A 40 3.00 -3.58 -8.50
CA ASP A 40 3.37 -4.06 -9.83
C ASP A 40 4.84 -3.74 -10.16
N ARG A 41 5.30 -2.52 -9.87
CA ARG A 41 6.70 -2.14 -10.10
C ARG A 41 7.65 -2.88 -9.17
N PHE A 42 7.27 -3.06 -7.91
CA PHE A 42 8.05 -3.84 -6.95
C PHE A 42 8.22 -5.31 -7.40
N ALA A 43 7.14 -5.97 -7.86
CA ALA A 43 7.21 -7.32 -8.40
C ALA A 43 8.22 -7.43 -9.55
N ARG A 44 8.27 -6.42 -10.43
CA ARG A 44 9.24 -6.36 -11.53
C ARG A 44 10.68 -6.21 -11.04
N VAL A 45 10.91 -5.41 -9.99
CA VAL A 45 12.25 -5.25 -9.38
C VAL A 45 12.76 -6.59 -8.84
N LEU A 46 11.89 -7.37 -8.19
CA LEU A 46 12.21 -8.70 -7.67
C LEU A 46 12.10 -9.83 -8.71
N LYS A 47 11.80 -9.50 -9.97
CA LYS A 47 11.60 -10.48 -11.07
C LYS A 47 10.56 -11.56 -10.75
N LEU A 48 9.50 -11.18 -10.03
CA LEU A 48 8.39 -12.08 -9.73
C LEU A 48 7.54 -12.30 -10.98
N SER A 49 6.89 -13.47 -11.04
CA SER A 49 5.92 -13.77 -12.09
C SER A 49 4.73 -12.81 -12.03
N ASN A 50 4.17 -12.45 -13.18
CA ASN A 50 2.92 -11.70 -13.25
C ASN A 50 1.68 -12.61 -13.20
N ASP A 51 1.84 -13.93 -13.39
CA ASP A 51 0.75 -14.91 -13.34
C ASP A 51 0.69 -15.53 -11.94
N PRO A 52 -0.48 -15.58 -11.25
CA PRO A 52 -1.82 -15.09 -11.66
C PRO A 52 -2.02 -13.57 -11.49
N SER A 53 -1.32 -12.94 -10.55
CA SER A 53 -1.18 -11.48 -10.47
C SER A 53 0.09 -11.11 -9.69
N PRO A 54 0.71 -9.94 -9.95
CA PRO A 54 1.88 -9.49 -9.20
C PRO A 54 1.60 -9.36 -7.69
N GLY A 55 0.44 -8.79 -7.33
CA GLY A 55 0.02 -8.62 -5.93
C GLY A 55 -0.12 -9.96 -5.19
N TYR A 56 -0.74 -10.96 -5.83
CA TYR A 56 -0.86 -12.30 -5.25
C TYR A 56 0.51 -12.93 -4.98
N ASN A 57 1.44 -12.84 -5.93
CA ASN A 57 2.78 -13.42 -5.76
C ASN A 57 3.58 -12.72 -4.66
N ILE A 58 3.46 -11.40 -4.53
CA ILE A 58 4.03 -10.64 -3.40
C ILE A 58 3.45 -11.16 -2.08
N GLU A 59 2.14 -11.35 -1.98
CA GLU A 59 1.47 -11.83 -0.77
C GLU A 59 1.92 -13.25 -0.39
N GLN A 60 2.05 -14.16 -1.36
CA GLN A 60 2.54 -15.52 -1.08
C GLN A 60 3.98 -15.52 -0.59
N MET A 61 4.82 -14.61 -1.09
CA MET A 61 6.20 -14.47 -0.62
C MET A 61 6.26 -13.79 0.74
N ALA A 62 5.44 -12.77 0.99
CA ALA A 62 5.37 -12.06 2.26
C ALA A 62 5.06 -13.01 3.43
N LYS A 63 4.20 -14.02 3.23
CA LYS A 63 3.90 -15.06 4.22
C LYS A 63 5.12 -15.87 4.69
N ARG A 64 6.19 -15.89 3.90
CA ARG A 64 7.44 -16.60 4.19
C ARG A 64 8.51 -15.67 4.76
N GLY A 65 8.30 -14.36 4.69
CA GLY A 65 9.18 -13.37 5.30
C GLY A 65 9.15 -13.46 6.81
N LYS A 66 10.29 -13.19 7.45
CA LYS A 66 10.45 -13.25 8.91
C LYS A 66 11.02 -11.96 9.48
N LYS A 67 11.73 -11.20 8.67
CA LYS A 67 12.41 -9.97 9.08
C LYS A 67 11.68 -8.75 8.53
N LEU A 68 11.32 -7.84 9.43
CA LEU A 68 10.84 -6.51 9.06
C LEU A 68 12.05 -5.62 8.76
N ILE A 69 12.07 -5.04 7.55
CA ILE A 69 13.08 -4.11 7.06
C ILE A 69 12.46 -2.71 7.10
N ASP A 70 13.20 -1.75 7.64
CA ASP A 70 12.75 -0.37 7.69
C ASP A 70 12.64 0.21 6.28
N LEU A 71 11.41 0.45 5.85
CA LEU A 71 11.09 1.14 4.60
C LEU A 71 10.61 2.57 4.88
N PRO A 72 10.78 3.51 3.93
CA PRO A 72 10.31 4.88 4.11
C PRO A 72 8.78 4.97 4.32
N TYR A 73 8.35 5.34 5.52
CA TYR A 73 6.94 5.51 5.84
C TYR A 73 6.48 6.95 5.58
N THR A 74 5.74 7.19 4.48
CA THR A 74 5.43 8.56 4.02
C THR A 74 3.93 8.86 4.00
N VAL A 75 3.40 9.29 5.15
CA VAL A 75 2.03 9.81 5.29
C VAL A 75 2.08 11.31 5.55
N LYS A 76 1.28 12.08 4.80
CA LYS A 76 1.18 13.55 4.93
C LYS A 76 -0.27 13.93 5.20
N GLY A 77 -0.62 14.11 6.47
CA GLY A 77 -2.01 14.37 6.85
C GLY A 77 -2.89 13.17 6.59
N MET A 78 -3.80 13.25 5.62
CA MET A 78 -4.63 12.12 5.16
C MET A 78 -4.13 11.52 3.84
N ASP A 79 -3.05 12.05 3.26
CA ASP A 79 -2.51 11.62 1.99
C ASP A 79 -1.32 10.67 2.17
N VAL A 80 -1.08 9.84 1.17
CA VAL A 80 0.02 8.85 1.13
C VAL A 80 0.95 9.07 -0.07
N SER A 81 2.19 8.62 0.05
CA SER A 81 3.16 8.67 -1.06
C SER A 81 3.95 7.36 -1.08
N PHE A 82 3.94 6.67 -2.22
CA PHE A 82 4.59 5.37 -2.40
C PHE A 82 5.85 5.43 -3.27
N SER A 83 6.11 6.55 -3.95
CA SER A 83 7.31 6.70 -4.79
C SER A 83 8.60 6.58 -3.98
N GLY A 84 8.64 7.10 -2.75
CA GLY A 84 9.80 7.01 -1.87
C GLY A 84 10.16 5.57 -1.50
N ILE A 85 9.15 4.74 -1.22
CA ILE A 85 9.33 3.30 -0.95
C ILE A 85 9.89 2.61 -2.19
N LEU A 86 9.30 2.87 -3.36
CA LEU A 86 9.71 2.24 -4.60
C LEU A 86 11.15 2.60 -4.97
N SER A 87 11.53 3.87 -4.90
CA SER A 87 12.90 4.32 -5.19
C SER A 87 13.91 3.76 -4.19
N TYR A 88 13.55 3.66 -2.91
CA TYR A 88 14.39 3.03 -1.91
C TYR A 88 14.68 1.57 -2.28
N ILE A 89 13.63 0.80 -2.60
CA ILE A 89 13.77 -0.61 -2.96
C ILE A 89 14.53 -0.78 -4.27
N GLU A 90 14.24 0.00 -5.31
CA GLU A 90 14.99 -0.04 -6.58
C GLU A 90 16.50 0.19 -6.36
N SER A 91 16.87 1.05 -5.42
CA SER A 91 18.28 1.33 -5.12
C SER A 91 18.95 0.32 -4.18
N MET A 92 18.23 -0.18 -3.17
CA MET A 92 18.79 -0.99 -2.08
C MET A 92 18.59 -2.48 -2.25
N ALA A 93 17.55 -2.94 -2.96
CA ALA A 93 17.23 -4.36 -3.08
C ALA A 93 18.41 -5.19 -3.60
N ALA A 94 19.09 -4.73 -4.65
CA ALA A 94 20.26 -5.43 -5.18
C ALA A 94 21.39 -5.59 -4.14
N LYS A 95 21.62 -4.57 -3.32
CA LYS A 95 22.67 -4.57 -2.28
C LYS A 95 22.29 -5.48 -1.11
N LEU A 96 21.05 -5.37 -0.64
CA LEU A 96 20.54 -6.16 0.49
C LEU A 96 20.45 -7.66 0.15
N LEU A 97 20.07 -7.99 -1.08
CA LEU A 97 20.03 -9.37 -1.57
C LEU A 97 21.43 -9.96 -1.76
N THR A 98 22.39 -9.16 -2.24
CA THR A 98 23.78 -9.63 -2.46
C THR A 98 24.53 -9.79 -1.14
N SER A 99 24.28 -8.92 -0.15
CA SER A 99 24.86 -9.02 1.19
C SER A 99 24.27 -10.15 2.03
N GLY A 100 23.12 -10.70 1.63
CA GLY A 100 22.40 -11.73 2.38
C GLY A 100 21.74 -11.20 3.66
N GLU A 101 21.66 -9.87 3.81
CA GLU A 101 21.03 -9.23 4.97
C GLU A 101 19.50 -9.36 4.99
N CYS A 102 18.89 -9.58 3.83
CA CYS A 102 17.48 -9.90 3.67
C CYS A 102 17.23 -10.88 2.53
N THR A 103 16.09 -11.56 2.58
CA THR A 103 15.59 -12.34 1.44
C THR A 103 14.54 -11.56 0.65
N PRO A 104 14.23 -11.97 -0.59
CA PRO A 104 13.10 -11.41 -1.34
C PRO A 104 11.77 -11.50 -0.57
N GLU A 105 11.58 -12.57 0.19
CA GLU A 105 10.40 -12.79 1.04
C GLU A 105 10.32 -11.75 2.17
N ASP A 106 11.44 -11.42 2.81
CA ASP A 106 11.50 -10.36 3.83
C ASP A 106 11.16 -8.98 3.25
N LEU A 107 11.59 -8.69 2.01
CA LEU A 107 11.24 -7.45 1.31
C LEU A 107 9.74 -7.40 0.98
N CYS A 108 9.16 -8.50 0.49
CA CYS A 108 7.72 -8.59 0.24
C CYS A 108 6.91 -8.38 1.52
N PHE A 109 7.34 -9.02 2.62
CA PHE A 109 6.72 -8.87 3.94
C PHE A 109 6.77 -7.42 4.41
N SER A 110 7.96 -6.82 4.40
CA SER A 110 8.15 -5.44 4.86
C SER A 110 7.39 -4.42 4.04
N LEU A 111 7.30 -4.63 2.72
CA LEU A 111 6.50 -3.79 1.83
C LEU A 111 5.03 -3.84 2.20
N GLN A 112 4.45 -5.04 2.35
CA GLN A 112 3.03 -5.18 2.67
C GLN A 112 2.69 -4.55 4.02
N GLU A 113 3.48 -4.83 5.06
CA GLU A 113 3.27 -4.25 6.38
C GLU A 113 3.33 -2.72 6.35
N THR A 114 4.34 -2.15 5.67
CA THR A 114 4.50 -0.69 5.56
C THR A 114 3.35 -0.05 4.80
N VAL A 115 3.04 -0.56 3.61
CA VAL A 115 2.05 0.02 2.70
C VAL A 115 0.64 -0.09 3.27
N PHE A 116 0.27 -1.25 3.82
CA PHE A 116 -1.06 -1.42 4.39
C PHE A 116 -1.22 -0.63 5.69
N ALA A 117 -0.18 -0.52 6.52
CA ALA A 117 -0.21 0.36 7.69
C ALA A 117 -0.47 1.83 7.28
N MET A 118 0.19 2.33 6.23
CA MET A 118 -0.05 3.69 5.71
C MET A 118 -1.51 3.90 5.23
N LEU A 119 -2.09 2.90 4.57
CA LEU A 119 -3.47 2.95 4.11
C LEU A 119 -4.47 2.90 5.27
N ILE A 120 -4.20 2.08 6.28
CA ILE A 120 -5.03 1.98 7.48
C ILE A 120 -4.97 3.28 8.26
N GLU A 121 -3.79 3.87 8.46
CA GLU A 121 -3.61 5.13 9.18
C GLU A 121 -4.43 6.26 8.54
N THR A 122 -4.35 6.41 7.22
CA THR A 122 -5.11 7.46 6.51
C THR A 122 -6.61 7.19 6.50
N THR A 123 -7.01 5.93 6.41
CA THR A 123 -8.42 5.52 6.53
C THR A 123 -8.97 5.82 7.92
N GLU A 124 -8.24 5.49 8.99
CA GLU A 124 -8.64 5.74 10.38
C GLU A 124 -8.75 7.25 10.66
N ARG A 125 -7.81 8.06 10.17
CA ARG A 125 -7.88 9.53 10.25
C ARG A 125 -9.14 10.06 9.57
N ALA A 126 -9.47 9.57 8.38
CA ALA A 126 -10.67 9.98 7.66
C ALA A 126 -11.96 9.51 8.35
N MET A 127 -11.98 8.31 8.93
CA MET A 127 -13.11 7.83 9.72
C MET A 127 -13.38 8.72 10.93
N ALA A 128 -12.31 9.06 11.69
CA ALA A 128 -12.41 9.96 12.84
C ALA A 128 -12.92 11.34 12.43
N HIS A 129 -12.46 11.87 11.29
CA HIS A 129 -12.92 13.15 10.76
C HIS A 129 -14.39 13.11 10.30
N CYS A 130 -14.84 12.00 9.72
CA CYS A 130 -16.21 11.86 9.22
C CYS A 130 -17.22 11.37 10.27
N GLY A 131 -16.74 10.91 11.44
CA GLY A 131 -17.57 10.25 12.44
C GLY A 131 -18.15 8.92 11.96
N SER A 132 -17.47 8.22 11.04
CA SER A 132 -17.92 6.92 10.52
C SER A 132 -17.38 5.78 11.36
N SER A 133 -18.20 4.75 11.60
CA SER A 133 -17.82 3.52 12.29
C SER A 133 -17.67 2.33 11.34
N GLU A 134 -17.81 2.54 10.03
CA GLU A 134 -17.79 1.50 9.01
C GLU A 134 -16.74 1.84 7.95
N VAL A 135 -15.93 0.85 7.57
CA VAL A 135 -15.05 0.94 6.40
C VAL A 135 -15.53 -0.01 5.33
N LEU A 136 -15.55 0.46 4.09
CA LEU A 136 -15.72 -0.38 2.92
C LEU A 136 -14.44 -0.34 2.09
N ILE A 137 -13.80 -1.50 1.91
CA ILE A 137 -12.63 -1.63 1.05
C ILE A 137 -13.13 -2.03 -0.34
N VAL A 138 -12.72 -1.29 -1.37
CA VAL A 138 -13.08 -1.57 -2.76
C VAL A 138 -11.87 -1.47 -3.68
N GLY A 139 -11.94 -2.20 -4.79
CA GLY A 139 -10.90 -2.25 -5.81
C GLY A 139 -10.14 -3.59 -5.81
N GLY A 140 -9.17 -3.71 -6.72
CA GLY A 140 -8.49 -4.97 -7.00
C GLY A 140 -7.24 -5.25 -6.17
N VAL A 141 -6.93 -4.37 -5.19
CA VAL A 141 -5.78 -4.50 -4.28
C VAL A 141 -6.24 -4.85 -2.86
N GLY A 142 -7.55 -5.02 -2.65
CA GLY A 142 -8.15 -5.45 -1.38
C GLY A 142 -8.50 -6.92 -1.35
#